data_AF-A0A6M8W0B3-F1
#
_entry.id   AF-A0A6M8W0B3-F1
#
_cell.length_a   1.000
_cell.length_b   1.000
_cell.length_c   1.000
_cell.angle_alpha   90.00
_cell.angle_beta   90.00
_cell.angle_gamma   90.00
#
_symmetry.space_group_name_H-M   'P 1'
#
loop_
_entity.id
_entity.type
_entity.pdbx_description
1 polymer ?
#
loop_
_entity_poly.entity_id
_entity_poly.type
_entity_poly.pdbx_seq_one_letter_code
_entity_poly.pdbx_strand_id
1 'polypeptide(L)'
;MRIVLVNWAHIWDGASYGGGVNGYCQALGLALIERGHDVISVCSGVTYTPGDEPSTVGACEVRRHDDWLGIRVFEIINSPVVAPSLLQFDDPAGEAGCPELEAIVRRLFVMLEPDVVHWHNVEGFSAGCVEASARPAGAGEGGWAGARLLYSLHNYHTICPQVYLMQGHTDPCFDSAGGANCATCIERSDPAVEKLLRAERYVKKYREAHPEAQPRPPRPAPPVPVTRKLVRELKRYVRGEPLQPVPPPAAAGRAYRAARVGRCGMPRMSRGARSMPQRRPAGSRGASPTRSGTGSCQRPTTRRGSRCSMSSGLNRRPQP
;
A
#
# COMPACT_ATOMS: atom_id res chain seq x y z
N MET A 1 -21.28 -20.28 -4.11
CA MET A 1 -19.82 -20.26 -3.92
C MET A 1 -19.45 -18.95 -3.27
N ARG A 2 -18.37 -18.96 -2.49
CA ARG A 2 -17.73 -17.77 -1.93
C ARG A 2 -16.58 -17.33 -2.81
N ILE A 3 -16.67 -16.11 -3.31
CA ILE A 3 -15.74 -15.55 -4.30
C ILE A 3 -15.14 -14.28 -3.72
N VAL A 4 -13.82 -14.26 -3.60
CA VAL A 4 -13.07 -13.05 -3.21
C VAL A 4 -12.55 -12.38 -4.48
N LEU A 5 -12.89 -11.11 -4.68
CA LEU A 5 -12.30 -10.23 -5.67
C LEU A 5 -11.19 -9.42 -5.00
N VAL A 6 -9.98 -9.49 -5.54
CA VAL A 6 -8.83 -8.76 -5.00
C VAL A 6 -8.39 -7.67 -5.97
N ASN A 7 -8.37 -6.43 -5.48
CA ASN A 7 -7.89 -5.25 -6.20
C ASN A 7 -7.27 -4.27 -5.19
N TRP A 8 -6.47 -3.30 -5.62
CA TRP A 8 -5.85 -2.36 -4.68
C TRP A 8 -6.80 -1.23 -4.24
N ALA A 9 -7.75 -0.83 -5.10
CA ALA A 9 -8.68 0.26 -4.84
C ALA A 9 -9.93 -0.22 -4.08
N HIS A 10 -10.53 0.69 -3.29
CA HIS A 10 -11.80 0.40 -2.63
C HIS A 10 -12.91 0.23 -3.67
N ILE A 11 -13.74 -0.82 -3.51
CA ILE A 11 -14.75 -1.16 -4.51
C ILE A 11 -15.83 -0.08 -4.66
N TRP A 12 -16.13 0.69 -3.60
CA TRP A 12 -17.16 1.72 -3.64
C TRP A 12 -16.78 2.97 -4.45
N ASP A 13 -15.47 3.20 -4.67
CA ASP A 13 -15.02 4.34 -5.48
C ASP A 13 -15.24 4.11 -6.98
N GLY A 14 -15.43 2.85 -7.39
CA GLY A 14 -15.63 2.47 -8.78
C GLY A 14 -14.56 3.00 -9.71
N ALA A 15 -14.93 3.33 -10.94
CA ALA A 15 -13.97 3.80 -11.94
C ALA A 15 -13.30 5.14 -11.60
N SER A 16 -13.82 5.89 -10.62
CA SER A 16 -13.22 7.17 -10.21
C SER A 16 -11.89 6.99 -9.48
N TYR A 17 -11.65 5.81 -8.90
CA TYR A 17 -10.39 5.46 -8.25
C TYR A 17 -9.98 4.03 -8.66
N GLY A 18 -8.77 3.89 -9.20
CA GLY A 18 -8.34 2.62 -9.81
C GLY A 18 -8.85 2.37 -11.23
N GLY A 19 -9.63 3.30 -11.81
CA GLY A 19 -9.94 3.30 -13.23
C GLY A 19 -10.73 2.08 -13.71
N GLY A 20 -10.45 1.61 -14.93
CA GLY A 20 -11.21 0.55 -15.59
C GLY A 20 -11.26 -0.77 -14.83
N VAL A 21 -10.18 -1.15 -14.13
CA VAL A 21 -10.15 -2.39 -13.33
C VAL A 21 -11.13 -2.32 -12.17
N ASN A 22 -11.22 -1.18 -11.46
CA ASN A 22 -12.13 -1.08 -10.33
C ASN A 22 -13.60 -1.01 -10.78
N GLY A 23 -13.88 -0.31 -11.89
CA GLY A 23 -15.20 -0.35 -12.53
C GLY A 23 -15.60 -1.76 -13.01
N TYR A 24 -14.63 -2.53 -13.53
CA TYR A 24 -14.84 -3.93 -13.89
C TYR A 24 -15.17 -4.78 -12.65
N CYS A 25 -14.42 -4.62 -11.54
CA CYS A 25 -14.67 -5.33 -10.29
C CYS A 25 -16.08 -5.04 -9.73
N GLN A 26 -16.56 -3.79 -9.80
CA GLN A 26 -17.93 -3.44 -9.41
C GLN A 26 -18.96 -4.21 -10.23
N ALA A 27 -18.88 -4.12 -11.56
CA ALA A 27 -19.84 -4.76 -12.46
C ALA A 27 -19.82 -6.29 -12.29
N LEU A 28 -18.63 -6.88 -12.18
CA LEU A 28 -18.46 -8.31 -11.96
C LEU A 28 -19.04 -8.73 -10.60
N GLY A 29 -18.73 -8.01 -9.52
CA GLY A 29 -19.20 -8.32 -8.18
C GLY A 29 -20.72 -8.33 -8.08
N LEU A 30 -21.39 -7.31 -8.63
CA LEU A 30 -22.85 -7.24 -8.67
C LEU A 30 -23.45 -8.37 -9.51
N ALA A 31 -22.88 -8.66 -10.68
CA ALA A 31 -23.33 -9.76 -11.54
C ALA A 31 -23.15 -11.15 -10.89
N LEU A 32 -22.16 -11.32 -10.01
CA LEU A 32 -21.96 -12.55 -9.24
C LEU A 32 -22.98 -12.67 -8.09
N ILE A 33 -23.31 -11.56 -7.42
CA ILE A 33 -24.39 -11.51 -6.41
C ILE A 33 -25.73 -11.88 -7.04
N GLU A 34 -26.07 -11.32 -8.20
CA GLU A 34 -27.31 -11.64 -8.94
C GLU A 34 -27.42 -13.14 -9.27
N ARG A 35 -26.28 -13.84 -9.37
CA ARG A 35 -26.20 -15.29 -9.59
C ARG A 35 -26.22 -16.11 -8.30
N GLY A 36 -26.42 -15.47 -7.14
CA GLY A 36 -26.51 -16.12 -5.84
C GLY A 36 -25.15 -16.52 -5.25
N HIS A 37 -24.06 -15.84 -5.64
CA HIS A 37 -22.75 -16.05 -5.02
C HIS A 37 -22.54 -15.13 -3.82
N ASP A 38 -21.75 -15.59 -2.85
CA ASP A 38 -21.27 -14.81 -1.71
C ASP A 38 -19.99 -14.09 -2.15
N VAL A 39 -20.10 -12.77 -2.40
CA VAL A 39 -19.03 -11.97 -2.99
C VAL A 39 -18.36 -11.12 -1.93
N ILE A 40 -17.03 -11.15 -1.93
CA ILE A 40 -16.19 -10.41 -1.01
C ILE A 40 -15.21 -9.59 -1.82
N SER A 41 -15.04 -8.31 -1.50
CA SER A 41 -13.97 -7.47 -2.03
C SER A 41 -12.88 -7.33 -0.97
N VAL A 42 -11.62 -7.54 -1.38
CA VAL A 42 -10.44 -7.30 -0.55
C VAL A 42 -9.53 -6.31 -1.25
N CYS A 43 -9.15 -5.25 -0.53
CA CYS A 43 -8.19 -4.26 -1.02
C CYS A 43 -7.07 -3.97 -0.03
N SER A 44 -5.98 -3.35 -0.51
CA SER A 44 -4.76 -3.13 0.28
C SER A 44 -3.91 -2.00 -0.30
N GLY A 45 -3.03 -1.44 0.54
CA GLY A 45 -1.98 -0.51 0.11
C GLY A 45 -2.42 0.95 -0.03
N VAL A 46 -3.67 1.28 0.34
CA VAL A 46 -4.22 2.65 0.22
C VAL A 46 -4.23 3.38 1.56
N THR A 47 -4.84 2.78 2.59
CA THR A 47 -5.01 3.41 3.91
C THR A 47 -3.84 3.12 4.83
N TYR A 48 -3.30 4.19 5.43
CA TYR A 48 -2.32 4.12 6.50
C TYR A 48 -2.81 4.94 7.69
N THR A 49 -2.66 4.39 8.88
CA THR A 49 -2.97 5.01 10.17
C THR A 49 -1.68 5.20 10.96
N PRO A 50 -1.61 6.18 11.88
CA PRO A 50 -0.43 6.35 12.73
C PRO A 50 -0.22 5.14 13.65
N GLY A 51 1.03 4.87 13.99
CA GLY A 51 1.40 3.94 15.05
C GLY A 51 1.41 4.61 16.43
N ASP A 52 2.01 3.93 17.40
CA ASP A 52 2.14 4.44 18.78
C ASP A 52 3.08 5.65 18.86
N GLU A 53 4.02 5.77 17.93
CA GLU A 53 4.98 6.87 17.85
C GLU A 53 4.59 7.86 16.73
N PRO A 54 4.81 9.18 16.90
CA PRO A 54 4.37 10.18 15.92
C PRO A 54 4.93 10.01 14.50
N SER A 55 6.06 9.31 14.36
CA SER A 55 6.77 9.09 13.09
C SER A 55 6.72 7.65 12.62
N THR A 56 5.72 6.86 13.06
CA THR A 56 5.52 5.49 12.62
C THR A 56 4.12 5.28 12.07
N VAL A 57 3.98 4.30 11.19
CA VAL A 57 2.67 3.78 10.78
C VAL A 57 2.26 2.64 11.70
N GLY A 58 0.94 2.43 11.80
CA GLY A 58 0.37 1.35 12.59
C GLY A 58 0.73 -0.03 12.05
N ALA A 59 0.32 -1.07 12.79
CA ALA A 59 0.50 -2.45 12.36
C ALA A 59 -0.31 -2.77 11.10
N CYS A 60 0.22 -3.67 10.27
CA CYS A 60 -0.50 -4.23 9.14
C CYS A 60 -1.65 -5.10 9.65
N GLU A 61 -2.89 -4.70 9.35
CA GLU A 61 -4.08 -5.37 9.91
C GLU A 61 -5.26 -5.39 8.93
N VAL A 62 -6.19 -6.31 9.17
CA VAL A 62 -7.45 -6.37 8.42
C VAL A 62 -8.49 -5.48 9.09
N ARG A 63 -9.08 -4.59 8.31
CA ARG A 63 -10.24 -3.78 8.64
C ARG A 63 -11.45 -4.28 7.87
N ARG A 64 -12.56 -4.48 8.59
CA ARG A 64 -13.87 -4.75 8.00
C ARG A 64 -14.62 -3.43 7.83
N HIS A 65 -15.15 -3.19 6.64
CA HIS A 65 -16.01 -2.05 6.32
C HIS A 65 -17.49 -2.46 6.32
N ASP A 66 -18.41 -1.54 6.05
CA ASP A 66 -19.81 -1.90 5.76
C ASP A 66 -19.91 -2.64 4.42
N ASP A 67 -21.02 -3.37 4.24
CA ASP A 67 -21.31 -4.01 2.95
C ASP A 67 -21.65 -2.97 1.88
N TRP A 68 -21.03 -3.12 0.72
CA TRP A 68 -21.31 -2.27 -0.43
C TRP A 68 -22.18 -3.02 -1.43
N LEU A 69 -23.47 -2.67 -1.49
CA LEU A 69 -24.45 -3.28 -2.39
C LEU A 69 -24.49 -4.83 -2.28
N GLY A 70 -24.38 -5.33 -1.05
CA GLY A 70 -24.35 -6.77 -0.75
C GLY A 70 -22.98 -7.44 -0.89
N ILE A 71 -21.95 -6.71 -1.34
CA ILE A 71 -20.56 -7.19 -1.36
C ILE A 71 -19.94 -6.95 0.02
N ARG A 72 -19.40 -8.00 0.64
CA ARG A 72 -18.63 -7.85 1.88
C ARG A 72 -17.28 -7.23 1.61
N VAL A 73 -16.86 -6.24 2.39
CA VAL A 73 -15.63 -5.48 2.09
C VAL A 73 -14.64 -5.54 3.24
N PHE A 74 -13.43 -6.00 2.91
CA PHE A 74 -12.29 -6.00 3.80
C PHE A 74 -11.14 -5.20 3.18
N GLU A 75 -10.39 -4.52 4.03
CA GLU A 75 -9.20 -3.79 3.64
C GLU A 75 -8.02 -4.25 4.51
N ILE A 76 -6.85 -4.41 3.92
CA ILE A 76 -5.60 -4.52 4.66
C ILE A 76 -5.01 -3.11 4.75
N ILE A 77 -5.07 -2.53 5.94
CA ILE A 77 -4.50 -1.21 6.21
C ILE A 77 -3.04 -1.35 6.65
N ASN A 78 -2.28 -0.26 6.51
CA ASN A 78 -0.85 -0.22 6.85
C ASN A 78 -0.02 -1.30 6.12
N SER A 79 -0.43 -1.68 4.90
CA SER A 79 0.30 -2.68 4.12
C SER A 79 1.77 -2.28 3.95
N PRO A 80 2.72 -3.20 4.14
CA PRO A 80 4.13 -2.96 3.80
C PRO A 80 4.34 -2.66 2.31
N VAL A 81 3.40 -3.03 1.43
CA VAL A 81 3.43 -2.72 0.01
C VAL A 81 2.45 -1.59 -0.29
N VAL A 82 2.93 -0.49 -0.87
CA VAL A 82 2.09 0.69 -1.18
C VAL A 82 1.39 0.52 -2.52
N ALA A 83 0.12 0.94 -2.59
CA ALA A 83 -0.62 1.10 -3.84
C ALA A 83 -0.92 2.59 -4.10
N PRO A 84 -0.97 3.04 -5.37
CA PRO A 84 -0.63 2.28 -6.57
C PRO A 84 0.88 2.00 -6.67
N SER A 85 1.27 1.03 -7.51
CA SER A 85 2.65 0.52 -7.62
C SER A 85 3.70 1.56 -7.97
N LEU A 86 3.30 2.67 -8.59
CA LEU A 86 4.21 3.79 -8.86
C LEU A 86 4.87 4.31 -7.57
N LEU A 87 4.16 4.23 -6.44
CA LEU A 87 4.64 4.68 -5.13
C LEU A 87 5.47 3.62 -4.41
N GLN A 88 5.50 2.40 -4.92
CA GLN A 88 6.31 1.28 -4.44
C GLN A 88 7.56 1.07 -5.32
N PHE A 89 7.74 1.87 -6.37
CA PHE A 89 8.76 1.67 -7.40
C PHE A 89 10.20 1.58 -6.86
N ASP A 90 10.51 2.28 -5.76
CA ASP A 90 11.85 2.26 -5.13
C ASP A 90 12.11 0.99 -4.29
N ASP A 91 11.07 0.20 -4.01
CA ASP A 91 11.13 -1.06 -3.27
C ASP A 91 10.37 -2.20 -4.01
N PRO A 92 10.88 -2.66 -5.17
CA PRO A 92 10.27 -3.76 -5.91
C PRO A 92 10.43 -5.10 -5.18
N ALA A 93 11.36 -5.21 -4.22
CA ALA A 93 11.54 -6.42 -3.42
C ALA A 93 10.33 -6.66 -2.52
N GLY A 94 9.74 -5.62 -1.95
CA GLY A 94 8.50 -5.70 -1.18
C GLY A 94 7.32 -6.26 -1.98
N GLU A 95 7.22 -5.93 -3.28
CA GLU A 95 6.20 -6.50 -4.17
C GLU A 95 6.47 -7.97 -4.50
N ALA A 96 7.74 -8.38 -4.58
CA ALA A 96 8.10 -9.77 -4.84
C ALA A 96 7.77 -10.68 -3.64
N GLY A 97 8.00 -10.22 -2.41
CA GLY A 97 7.73 -11.00 -1.21
C GLY A 97 7.67 -10.16 0.06
N CYS A 98 6.66 -10.40 0.88
CA CYS A 98 6.45 -9.72 2.15
C CYS A 98 5.80 -10.68 3.16
N PRO A 99 6.60 -11.40 3.98
CA PRO A 99 6.08 -12.43 4.88
C PRO A 99 5.02 -11.94 5.88
N GLU A 100 5.14 -10.70 6.36
CA GLU A 100 4.15 -10.09 7.26
C GLU A 100 2.78 -9.94 6.57
N LEU A 101 2.77 -9.34 5.38
CA LEU A 101 1.55 -9.15 4.61
C LEU A 101 0.93 -10.48 4.17
N GLU A 102 1.77 -11.42 3.75
CA GLU A 102 1.37 -12.77 3.37
C GLU A 102 0.69 -13.50 4.52
N ALA A 103 1.20 -13.35 5.75
CA ALA A 103 0.59 -13.92 6.95
C ALA A 103 -0.78 -13.30 7.25
N ILE A 104 -0.95 -11.99 7.06
CA ILE A 104 -2.24 -11.31 7.22
C ILE A 104 -3.26 -11.77 6.17
N VAL A 105 -2.88 -11.81 4.89
CA VAL A 105 -3.72 -12.32 3.80
C VAL A 105 -4.11 -13.77 4.05
N ARG A 106 -3.13 -14.60 4.44
CA ARG A 106 -3.34 -16.00 4.79
C ARG A 106 -4.40 -16.13 5.90
N ARG A 107 -4.22 -15.41 7.01
CA ARG A 107 -5.17 -15.44 8.14
C ARG A 107 -6.56 -15.00 7.72
N LEU A 108 -6.67 -13.97 6.88
CA LEU A 108 -7.94 -13.51 6.34
C LEU A 108 -8.61 -14.63 5.51
N PHE A 109 -7.89 -15.26 4.59
CA PHE A 109 -8.48 -16.28 3.73
C PHE A 109 -8.78 -17.59 4.43
N VAL A 110 -8.04 -17.95 5.49
CA VAL A 110 -8.44 -19.05 6.39
C VAL A 110 -9.76 -18.72 7.09
N MET A 111 -9.95 -17.48 7.55
CA MET A 111 -11.21 -17.07 8.20
C MET A 111 -12.37 -16.98 7.20
N LEU A 112 -12.11 -16.54 5.97
CA LEU A 112 -13.13 -16.40 4.95
C LEU A 112 -13.44 -17.71 4.24
N GLU A 113 -12.51 -18.65 4.16
CA GLU A 113 -12.62 -19.92 3.43
C GLU A 113 -13.20 -19.76 2.01
N PRO A 114 -12.59 -18.94 1.13
CA PRO A 114 -13.12 -18.75 -0.22
C PRO A 114 -12.96 -20.01 -1.07
N ASP A 115 -13.97 -20.26 -1.93
CA ASP A 115 -13.87 -21.29 -2.98
C ASP A 115 -12.96 -20.80 -4.12
N VAL A 116 -13.04 -19.50 -4.41
CA VAL A 116 -12.33 -18.82 -5.50
C VAL A 116 -11.75 -17.50 -5.01
N VAL A 117 -10.49 -17.24 -5.35
CA VAL A 117 -9.88 -15.91 -5.23
C VAL A 117 -9.54 -15.43 -6.64
N HIS A 118 -10.19 -14.34 -7.04
CA HIS A 118 -9.97 -13.69 -8.31
C HIS A 118 -9.13 -12.43 -8.11
N TRP A 119 -7.86 -12.51 -8.49
CA TRP A 119 -6.94 -11.40 -8.51
C TRP A 119 -7.15 -10.55 -9.76
N HIS A 120 -7.33 -9.25 -9.57
CA HIS A 120 -7.37 -8.26 -10.65
C HIS A 120 -6.11 -7.39 -10.64
N ASN A 121 -5.47 -7.26 -9.48
CA ASN A 121 -4.18 -6.62 -9.36
C ASN A 121 -3.47 -7.13 -8.09
N VAL A 122 -2.14 -7.07 -8.07
CA VAL A 122 -1.31 -7.34 -6.89
C VAL A 122 -0.68 -6.07 -6.31
N GLU A 123 -0.95 -4.90 -6.88
CA GLU A 123 -0.66 -3.59 -6.28
C GLU A 123 -1.16 -3.54 -4.82
N GLY A 124 -0.30 -3.10 -3.90
CA GLY A 124 -0.61 -3.11 -2.46
C GLY A 124 -0.52 -4.48 -1.78
N PHE A 125 -0.17 -5.53 -2.53
CA PHE A 125 0.10 -6.90 -2.09
C PHE A 125 1.50 -7.35 -2.52
N SER A 126 2.01 -8.44 -1.94
CA SER A 126 3.16 -9.15 -2.50
C SER A 126 2.70 -10.27 -3.45
N ALA A 127 3.56 -10.70 -4.37
CA ALA A 127 3.30 -11.87 -5.21
C ALA A 127 3.06 -13.14 -4.37
N GLY A 128 3.72 -13.26 -3.21
CA GLY A 128 3.49 -14.35 -2.25
C GLY A 128 2.06 -14.40 -1.70
N CYS A 129 1.31 -13.29 -1.71
CA CYS A 129 -0.09 -13.27 -1.29
C CYS A 129 -0.97 -14.11 -2.22
N VAL A 130 -0.60 -14.21 -3.51
CA VAL A 130 -1.29 -15.08 -4.48
C VAL A 130 -1.11 -16.55 -4.08
N GLU A 131 0.11 -16.97 -3.75
CA GLU A 131 0.38 -18.34 -3.29
C GLU A 131 -0.32 -18.63 -1.95
N ALA A 132 -0.27 -17.69 -1.00
CA ALA A 132 -0.94 -17.80 0.29
C ALA A 132 -2.45 -18.06 0.16
N SER A 133 -3.06 -17.59 -0.93
CA SER A 133 -4.48 -17.74 -1.23
C SER A 133 -4.89 -19.12 -1.79
N ALA A 134 -3.95 -19.88 -2.35
CA ALA A 134 -4.19 -21.26 -2.79
C ALA A 134 -3.82 -22.30 -1.72
N ARG A 135 -3.09 -21.90 -0.68
CA ARG A 135 -2.50 -22.85 0.27
C ARG A 135 -3.58 -23.44 1.20
N PRO A 136 -3.67 -24.78 1.31
CA PRO A 136 -4.53 -25.41 2.30
C PRO A 136 -4.15 -25.04 3.73
N ALA A 137 -5.16 -24.87 4.58
CA ALA A 137 -5.03 -24.81 6.03
C ALA A 137 -4.75 -26.17 6.64
N GLY A 138 -3.89 -26.17 7.67
CA GLY A 138 -3.67 -27.35 8.48
C GLY A 138 -4.95 -27.74 9.24
N ALA A 139 -5.00 -28.98 9.72
CA ALA A 139 -6.15 -29.47 10.50
C ALA A 139 -6.45 -28.61 11.76
N GLY A 140 -5.43 -27.96 12.33
CA GLY A 140 -5.57 -27.02 13.45
C GLY A 140 -6.00 -25.59 13.06
N GLU A 141 -6.10 -25.29 11.78
CA GLU A 141 -6.45 -23.97 11.22
C GLU A 141 -7.82 -23.98 10.51
N GLY A 142 -8.70 -24.95 10.83
CA GLY A 142 -10.06 -25.02 10.26
C GLY A 142 -10.20 -25.90 9.01
N GLY A 143 -9.11 -26.44 8.46
CA GLY A 143 -9.17 -27.43 7.38
C GLY A 143 -9.60 -26.91 6.01
N TRP A 144 -9.60 -25.58 5.80
CA TRP A 144 -9.83 -24.97 4.49
C TRP A 144 -8.87 -25.52 3.44
N ALA A 145 -9.40 -26.00 2.30
CA ALA A 145 -8.60 -26.66 1.26
C ALA A 145 -7.74 -25.72 0.41
N GLY A 146 -7.82 -24.40 0.62
CA GLY A 146 -7.26 -23.38 -0.27
C GLY A 146 -8.22 -23.03 -1.41
N ALA A 147 -8.08 -21.84 -1.99
CA ALA A 147 -8.94 -21.39 -3.09
C ALA A 147 -8.41 -21.81 -4.45
N ARG A 148 -9.34 -21.90 -5.42
CA ARG A 148 -8.99 -21.85 -6.84
C ARG A 148 -8.64 -20.42 -7.22
N LEU A 149 -7.55 -20.24 -7.97
CA LEU A 149 -7.06 -18.91 -8.33
C LEU A 149 -7.43 -18.55 -9.75
N LEU A 150 -7.96 -17.33 -9.91
CA LEU A 150 -8.11 -16.67 -11.20
C LEU A 150 -7.31 -15.37 -11.17
N TYR A 151 -6.66 -15.03 -12.28
CA TYR A 151 -5.98 -13.75 -12.43
C TYR A 151 -6.41 -13.10 -13.74
N SER A 152 -6.92 -11.87 -13.70
CA SER A 152 -7.13 -11.05 -14.90
C SER A 152 -6.06 -9.96 -14.97
N LEU A 153 -5.25 -9.99 -16.02
CA LEU A 153 -4.25 -8.96 -16.28
C LEU A 153 -4.95 -7.73 -16.87
N HIS A 154 -5.02 -6.64 -16.10
CA HIS A 154 -5.60 -5.37 -16.54
C HIS A 154 -4.54 -4.35 -17.00
N ASN A 155 -3.28 -4.58 -16.64
CA ASN A 155 -2.14 -3.73 -16.97
C ASN A 155 -0.84 -4.57 -16.89
N TYR A 156 0.31 -3.90 -17.00
CA TYR A 156 1.62 -4.55 -16.99
C TYR A 156 2.29 -4.55 -15.60
N HIS A 157 1.55 -4.36 -14.50
CA HIS A 157 2.11 -4.28 -13.14
C HIS A 157 3.01 -5.47 -12.78
N THR A 158 2.59 -6.68 -13.12
CA THR A 158 3.34 -7.92 -12.86
C THR A 158 4.70 -8.01 -13.56
N ILE A 159 5.00 -7.06 -14.46
CA ILE A 159 6.24 -6.96 -15.21
C ILE A 159 6.94 -5.63 -14.92
N CYS A 160 6.19 -4.54 -14.74
CA CYS A 160 6.69 -3.19 -14.56
C CYS A 160 5.83 -2.41 -13.55
N PRO A 161 6.40 -1.91 -12.44
CA PRO A 161 5.64 -1.16 -11.44
C PRO A 161 5.05 0.18 -11.95
N GLN A 162 5.44 0.67 -13.13
CA GLN A 162 4.75 1.78 -13.80
C GLN A 162 3.37 1.41 -14.36
N VAL A 163 3.02 0.12 -14.39
CA VAL A 163 1.80 -0.46 -14.99
C VAL A 163 1.67 -0.34 -16.51
N TYR A 164 2.59 0.36 -17.17
CA TYR A 164 2.74 0.42 -18.62
C TYR A 164 4.22 0.40 -19.02
N LEU A 165 4.50 -0.14 -20.21
CA LEU A 165 5.86 -0.41 -20.68
C LEU A 165 6.44 0.79 -21.45
N MET A 166 6.60 1.92 -20.75
CA MET A 166 7.21 3.14 -21.31
C MET A 166 8.38 3.60 -20.43
N GLN A 167 9.58 3.67 -20.99
CA GLN A 167 10.75 4.23 -20.35
C GLN A 167 10.63 5.76 -20.25
N GLY A 168 10.84 6.33 -19.07
CA GLY A 168 10.74 7.78 -18.88
C GLY A 168 9.38 8.37 -19.29
N HIS A 169 8.30 7.58 -19.18
CA HIS A 169 6.95 7.94 -19.65
C HIS A 169 6.82 8.26 -21.15
N THR A 170 7.84 8.02 -21.97
CA THR A 170 7.92 8.58 -23.34
C THR A 170 8.27 7.55 -24.40
N ASP A 171 9.25 6.68 -24.14
CA ASP A 171 9.74 5.71 -25.14
C ASP A 171 9.25 4.30 -24.82
N PRO A 172 8.80 3.49 -25.81
CA PRO A 172 8.44 2.10 -25.56
C PRO A 172 9.60 1.31 -24.92
N CYS A 173 9.33 0.65 -23.79
CA CYS A 173 10.30 -0.17 -23.09
C CYS A 173 10.24 -1.61 -23.62
N PHE A 174 11.28 -2.03 -24.36
CA PHE A 174 11.38 -3.38 -24.92
C PHE A 174 12.19 -4.35 -24.04
N ASP A 175 13.03 -3.82 -23.14
CA ASP A 175 13.91 -4.60 -22.28
C ASP A 175 14.22 -3.84 -20.99
N SER A 176 14.24 -4.55 -19.86
CA SER A 176 14.66 -4.00 -18.57
C SER A 176 16.19 -3.96 -18.42
N ALA A 177 16.93 -4.65 -19.29
CA ALA A 177 18.39 -4.84 -19.19
C ALA A 177 18.80 -5.36 -17.79
N GLY A 178 18.05 -6.33 -17.27
CA GLY A 178 18.26 -6.87 -15.91
C GLY A 178 17.95 -5.86 -14.79
N GLY A 179 17.11 -4.85 -15.07
CA GLY A 179 16.74 -3.80 -14.12
C GLY A 179 17.55 -2.51 -14.25
N ALA A 180 18.62 -2.48 -15.05
CA ALA A 180 19.42 -1.28 -15.27
C ALA A 180 18.59 -0.13 -15.88
N ASN A 181 17.67 -0.44 -16.79
CA ASN A 181 16.77 0.56 -17.38
C ASN A 181 15.68 1.01 -16.40
N CYS A 182 15.38 0.20 -15.37
CA CYS A 182 14.37 0.51 -14.37
C CYS A 182 14.87 1.49 -13.31
N ALA A 183 16.15 1.39 -12.92
CA ALA A 183 16.74 2.12 -11.78
C ALA A 183 16.59 3.65 -11.86
N THR A 184 16.53 4.21 -13.07
CA THR A 184 16.35 5.66 -13.31
C THR A 184 15.15 5.93 -14.23
N CYS A 185 14.22 4.99 -14.34
CA CYS A 185 13.16 5.05 -15.33
C CYS A 185 12.16 6.17 -15.06
N ILE A 186 11.85 6.43 -13.80
CA ILE A 186 10.91 7.46 -13.36
C ILE A 186 11.44 8.15 -12.11
N GLU A 187 10.83 9.28 -11.75
CA GLU A 187 11.00 9.86 -10.43
C GLU A 187 10.45 8.90 -9.37
N ARG A 188 11.25 8.67 -8.33
CA ARG A 188 10.96 7.70 -7.29
C ARG A 188 10.53 8.43 -6.02
N SER A 189 9.49 7.92 -5.39
CA SER A 189 9.12 8.30 -4.02
C SER A 189 9.58 7.20 -3.07
N ASP A 190 10.13 7.59 -1.91
CA ASP A 190 10.40 6.64 -0.84
C ASP A 190 9.06 6.10 -0.30
N PRO A 191 8.77 4.80 -0.41
CA PRO A 191 7.52 4.23 0.06
C PRO A 191 7.31 4.48 1.55
N ALA A 192 8.36 4.50 2.37
CA ALA A 192 8.22 4.77 3.80
C ALA A 192 7.73 6.20 4.07
N VAL A 193 8.23 7.17 3.31
CA VAL A 193 7.76 8.57 3.39
C VAL A 193 6.31 8.67 2.97
N GLU A 194 5.91 8.03 1.86
CA GLU A 194 4.51 8.07 1.41
C GLU A 194 3.55 7.45 2.44
N LYS A 195 3.94 6.35 3.10
CA LYS A 195 3.16 5.74 4.18
C LYS A 195 2.93 6.71 5.34
N LEU A 196 3.96 7.43 5.77
CA LEU A 196 3.86 8.44 6.84
C LEU A 196 2.94 9.60 6.42
N LEU A 197 3.11 10.13 5.21
CA LEU A 197 2.24 11.19 4.69
C LEU A 197 0.77 10.75 4.64
N ARG A 198 0.49 9.49 4.31
CA ARG A 198 -0.88 8.93 4.35
C ARG A 198 -1.42 8.83 5.76
N ALA A 199 -0.60 8.39 6.72
CA ALA A 199 -0.99 8.35 8.13
C ALA A 199 -1.32 9.75 8.68
N GLU A 200 -0.54 10.77 8.34
CA GLU A 200 -0.83 12.16 8.70
C GLU A 200 -2.14 12.66 8.08
N ARG A 201 -2.35 12.39 6.78
CA ARG A 201 -3.62 12.71 6.09
C ARG A 201 -4.81 12.01 6.74
N TYR A 202 -4.65 10.77 7.18
CA TYR A 202 -5.66 10.02 7.89
C TYR A 202 -6.03 10.70 9.22
N VAL A 203 -5.04 11.06 10.04
CA VAL A 203 -5.27 11.77 11.32
C VAL A 203 -6.04 13.07 11.11
N LYS A 204 -5.66 13.85 10.09
CA LYS A 204 -6.34 15.09 9.75
C LYS A 204 -7.82 14.84 9.43
N LYS A 205 -8.10 13.94 8.49
CA LYS A 205 -9.48 13.57 8.11
C LYS A 205 -10.28 13.02 9.29
N TYR A 206 -9.67 12.17 10.10
CA TYR A 206 -10.31 11.60 11.28
C TYR A 206 -10.73 12.69 12.28
N ARG A 207 -9.84 13.65 12.56
CA ARG A 207 -10.14 14.79 13.45
C ARG A 207 -11.21 15.74 12.90
N GLU A 208 -11.27 15.90 11.58
CA GLU A 208 -12.32 16.69 10.92
C GLU A 208 -13.68 15.99 11.03
N ALA A 209 -13.73 14.67 10.88
CA ALA A 209 -14.94 13.87 11.02
C ALA A 209 -15.39 13.65 12.48
N HIS A 210 -14.44 13.70 13.43
CA HIS A 210 -14.67 13.45 14.86
C HIS A 210 -14.15 14.63 15.71
N PRO A 211 -14.80 15.81 15.67
CA PRO A 211 -14.37 16.98 16.43
C PRO A 211 -14.24 16.71 17.94
N GLU A 212 -15.05 15.79 18.47
CA GLU A 212 -15.02 15.32 19.87
C GLU A 212 -13.74 14.57 20.23
N ALA A 213 -13.08 13.97 19.26
CA ALA A 213 -11.79 13.28 19.44
C ALA A 213 -10.60 14.26 19.40
N GLN A 214 -10.82 15.54 19.09
CA GLN A 214 -9.76 16.54 19.14
C GLN A 214 -9.35 16.80 20.59
N PRO A 215 -8.03 16.87 20.89
CA PRO A 215 -7.59 17.26 22.21
C PRO A 215 -8.18 18.65 22.51
N ARG A 216 -8.88 18.76 23.64
CA ARG A 216 -9.40 20.06 24.07
C ARG A 216 -8.24 21.04 24.09
N PRO A 217 -8.39 22.24 23.48
CA PRO A 217 -7.35 23.24 23.57
C PRO A 217 -7.00 23.42 25.06
N PRO A 218 -5.70 23.53 25.40
CA PRO A 218 -5.30 23.72 26.78
C PRO A 218 -6.12 24.88 27.32
N ARG A 219 -6.74 24.71 28.51
CA ARG A 219 -7.48 25.80 29.13
C ARG A 219 -6.56 27.02 29.10
N PRO A 220 -7.02 28.18 28.59
CA PRO A 220 -6.22 29.38 28.63
C PRO A 220 -5.72 29.53 30.06
N ALA A 221 -4.42 29.76 30.20
CA ALA A 221 -3.81 29.90 31.52
C ALA A 221 -4.69 30.89 32.31
N PRO A 222 -5.04 30.58 33.58
CA PRO A 222 -5.79 31.52 34.38
C PRO A 222 -5.07 32.87 34.30
N PRO A 223 -5.79 33.99 34.15
CA PRO A 223 -5.16 35.30 34.11
C PRO A 223 -4.23 35.36 35.31
N VAL A 224 -2.94 35.60 35.06
CA VAL A 224 -1.93 35.64 36.11
C VAL A 224 -2.50 36.57 37.18
N PRO A 225 -2.68 36.13 38.44
CA PRO A 225 -3.25 36.97 39.46
C PRO A 225 -2.42 38.24 39.46
N VAL A 226 -3.05 39.38 39.14
CA VAL A 226 -2.39 40.66 39.21
C VAL A 226 -1.98 40.79 40.68
N THR A 227 -0.71 40.47 40.95
CA THR A 227 -0.27 40.32 42.33
C THR A 227 -0.54 41.65 43.03
N ARG A 228 -0.91 41.62 44.31
CA ARG A 228 -1.06 42.85 45.10
C ARG A 228 0.17 43.77 44.94
N LYS A 229 1.34 43.20 44.64
CA LYS A 229 2.57 43.91 44.27
C LYS A 229 2.43 44.76 42.99
N LEU A 230 1.90 44.22 41.89
CA LEU A 230 1.68 44.98 40.66
C LEU A 230 0.67 46.12 40.87
N VAL A 231 -0.44 45.84 41.57
CA VAL A 231 -1.42 46.89 41.91
C VAL A 231 -0.81 47.96 42.81
N ARG A 232 0.07 47.57 43.75
CA ARG A 232 0.75 48.50 44.65
C ARG A 232 1.77 49.36 43.92
N GLU A 233 2.58 48.79 43.02
CA GLU A 233 3.51 49.53 42.17
C GLU A 233 2.77 50.49 41.22
N LEU A 234 1.64 50.06 40.63
CA LEU A 234 0.81 50.94 39.80
C LEU A 234 0.24 52.12 40.60
N LYS A 235 -0.22 51.87 41.83
CA LYS A 235 -0.70 52.93 42.75
C LYS A 235 0.42 53.86 43.22
N ARG A 236 1.68 53.42 43.24
CA ARG A 236 2.84 54.27 43.56
C ARG A 236 3.21 55.16 42.37
N TYR A 237 3.24 54.57 41.17
CA TYR A 237 3.45 55.30 39.92
C TYR A 237 2.42 56.43 39.73
N VAL A 238 1.13 56.15 39.91
CA VAL A 238 0.06 57.17 39.80
C VAL A 238 0.20 58.29 40.84
N ARG A 239 0.82 58.01 42.00
CA ARG A 239 1.08 59.00 43.05
C ARG A 239 2.41 59.74 42.90
N GLY A 240 3.15 59.51 41.81
CA GLY A 240 4.45 60.13 41.57
C GLY A 240 5.57 59.62 42.47
N GLU A 241 5.36 58.49 43.16
CA GLU A 241 6.41 57.88 43.97
C GLU A 241 7.41 57.13 43.09
N PRO A 242 8.72 57.20 43.38
CA PRO A 242 9.73 56.46 42.63
C PRO A 242 9.50 54.95 42.75
N LEU A 243 9.41 54.28 41.59
CA LEU A 243 9.32 52.82 41.49
C LEU A 243 10.58 52.19 42.07
N GLN A 244 10.43 51.07 42.78
CA GLN A 244 11.62 50.33 43.19
C GLN A 244 12.30 49.73 41.94
N PRO A 245 13.63 49.86 41.82
CA PRO A 245 14.35 49.22 40.73
C PRO A 245 14.12 47.71 40.81
N VAL A 246 13.60 47.14 39.72
CA VAL A 246 13.45 45.69 39.61
C VAL A 246 14.87 45.11 39.62
N PRO A 247 15.21 44.22 40.57
CA PRO A 247 16.52 43.60 40.57
C PRO A 247 16.71 42.88 39.24
N PRO A 248 17.91 42.96 38.63
CA PRO A 248 18.17 42.24 37.39
C PRO A 248 17.87 40.75 37.62
N PRO A 249 17.25 40.06 36.64
CA PRO A 249 16.96 38.64 36.77
C PRO A 249 18.25 37.92 37.13
N ALA A 250 18.22 37.17 38.24
CA ALA A 250 19.37 36.39 38.68
C ALA A 250 19.83 35.54 37.49
N ALA A 251 21.11 35.68 37.11
CA ALA A 251 21.69 34.93 36.02
C ALA A 251 21.41 33.44 36.25
N ALA A 252 20.53 32.86 35.43
CA ALA A 252 20.28 31.44 35.45
C ALA A 252 21.59 30.73 35.12
N GLY A 253 22.26 30.22 36.15
CA GLY A 253 23.50 29.47 36.01
C GLY A 253 23.27 28.28 35.10
N ARG A 254 23.74 28.38 33.84
CA ARG A 254 23.83 27.25 32.92
C ARG A 254 24.91 26.31 33.45
N ALA A 255 24.50 25.32 34.23
CA ALA A 255 25.34 24.17 34.52
C ALA A 255 25.46 23.30 33.25
N TYR A 256 26.45 23.60 32.41
CA TYR A 256 26.91 22.70 31.36
C TYR A 256 27.58 21.49 32.04
N ARG A 257 26.85 20.37 32.17
CA ARG A 257 27.47 19.08 32.49
C ARG A 257 28.18 18.58 31.23
N ALA A 258 29.52 18.62 31.26
CA ALA A 258 30.35 17.93 30.29
C ALA A 258 30.12 16.42 30.38
N ALA A 259 29.57 15.83 29.32
CA ALA A 259 29.49 14.39 29.17
C ALA A 259 30.90 13.83 28.94
N ARG A 260 31.34 12.92 29.82
CA ARG A 260 32.55 12.12 29.67
C ARG A 260 32.47 11.30 28.38
N VAL A 261 33.39 11.56 27.46
CA VAL A 261 33.70 10.67 26.34
C VAL A 261 34.30 9.39 26.90
N GLY A 262 33.50 8.32 26.92
CA GLY A 262 33.97 6.97 27.20
C GLY A 262 34.74 6.43 26.00
N ARG A 263 36.03 6.13 26.19
CA ARG A 263 36.84 5.33 25.26
C ARG A 263 36.19 3.94 25.10
N CYS A 264 35.55 3.69 23.97
CA CYS A 264 35.33 2.32 23.50
C CYS A 264 36.66 1.79 22.96
N GLY A 265 37.16 0.72 23.59
CA GLY A 265 38.33 -0.02 23.13
C GLY A 265 38.04 -0.71 21.81
N MET A 266 38.95 -0.54 20.85
CA MET A 266 38.99 -1.37 19.65
C MET A 266 39.45 -2.79 20.00
N PRO A 267 38.76 -3.84 19.54
CA PRO A 267 39.33 -5.18 19.50
C PRO A 267 40.36 -5.27 18.36
N ARG A 268 41.53 -5.83 18.70
CA ARG A 268 42.62 -6.16 17.78
C ARG A 268 42.14 -7.02 16.62
N MET A 269 42.45 -6.59 15.39
CA MET A 269 42.40 -7.43 14.21
C MET A 269 43.49 -8.51 14.28
N SER A 270 43.09 -9.76 14.43
CA SER A 270 43.95 -10.92 14.16
C SER A 270 43.89 -11.26 12.67
N ARG A 271 45.08 -11.26 12.05
CA ARG A 271 45.31 -11.70 10.68
C ARG A 271 45.04 -13.19 10.57
N GLY A 272 44.10 -13.56 9.71
CA GLY A 272 43.83 -14.94 9.31
C GLY A 272 43.59 -15.01 7.81
N ALA A 273 44.67 -14.95 7.03
CA ALA A 273 44.64 -15.23 5.61
C ALA A 273 44.37 -16.73 5.39
N ARG A 274 43.16 -17.07 4.94
CA ARG A 274 42.89 -18.36 4.27
C ARG A 274 42.47 -18.07 2.84
N SER A 275 43.34 -18.52 1.94
CA SER A 275 43.14 -18.61 0.51
C SER A 275 41.93 -19.47 0.17
N MET A 276 40.97 -18.90 -0.57
CA MET A 276 39.95 -19.63 -1.30
C MET A 276 40.37 -19.70 -2.78
N PRO A 277 40.29 -20.88 -3.42
CA PRO A 277 40.74 -21.07 -4.79
C PRO A 277 39.74 -20.47 -5.79
N GLN A 278 40.28 -19.71 -6.75
CA GLN A 278 39.56 -19.24 -7.94
C GLN A 278 39.06 -20.43 -8.75
N ARG A 279 37.73 -20.58 -8.87
CA ARG A 279 37.12 -21.42 -9.90
C ARG A 279 37.18 -20.67 -11.23
N ARG A 280 37.88 -21.28 -12.19
CA ARG A 280 37.92 -20.86 -13.60
C ARG A 280 36.53 -20.93 -14.22
N PRO A 281 36.14 -20.00 -15.12
CA PRO A 281 34.97 -20.18 -15.95
C PRO A 281 35.24 -21.23 -17.03
N ALA A 282 34.28 -22.13 -17.23
CA ALA A 282 34.26 -23.10 -18.30
C ALA A 282 34.16 -22.37 -19.65
N GLY A 283 34.95 -22.85 -20.62
CA GLY A 283 35.12 -22.24 -21.92
C GLY A 283 33.85 -22.26 -22.78
N SER A 284 33.70 -21.16 -23.51
CA SER A 284 32.91 -21.03 -24.72
C SER A 284 33.50 -21.90 -25.84
N ARG A 285 32.69 -22.80 -26.39
CA ARG A 285 32.87 -23.38 -27.73
C ARG A 285 31.50 -23.66 -28.33
N GLY A 286 31.30 -23.21 -29.57
CA GLY A 286 30.21 -23.70 -30.42
C GLY A 286 29.49 -22.61 -31.19
N ALA A 287 30.17 -22.04 -32.18
CA ALA A 287 29.52 -21.30 -33.27
C ALA A 287 28.97 -22.28 -34.33
N SER A 288 27.74 -22.01 -34.78
CA SER A 288 27.16 -22.23 -36.13
C SER A 288 26.93 -23.68 -36.62
N PRO A 289 26.01 -23.95 -37.59
CA PRO A 289 25.37 -23.00 -38.51
C PRO A 289 23.85 -23.14 -38.73
N THR A 290 23.30 -22.04 -39.24
CA THR A 290 22.16 -21.89 -40.17
C THR A 290 21.36 -23.13 -40.60
N ARG A 291 20.05 -23.09 -40.39
CA ARG A 291 19.08 -23.71 -41.29
C ARG A 291 17.90 -22.78 -41.56
N SER A 292 17.91 -22.22 -42.77
CA SER A 292 16.79 -21.59 -43.44
C SER A 292 15.69 -22.63 -43.66
N GLY A 293 14.56 -22.45 -43.00
CA GLY A 293 13.33 -23.20 -43.23
C GLY A 293 12.22 -22.23 -43.61
N THR A 294 12.06 -22.00 -44.91
CA THR A 294 10.92 -21.29 -45.49
C THR A 294 9.65 -22.13 -45.31
N GLY A 295 8.90 -21.88 -44.24
CA GLY A 295 7.57 -22.43 -44.02
C GLY A 295 6.53 -21.61 -44.76
N SER A 296 6.03 -22.14 -45.87
CA SER A 296 4.94 -21.58 -46.67
C SER A 296 3.65 -21.46 -45.86
N CYS A 297 3.14 -20.24 -45.74
CA CYS A 297 1.81 -19.93 -45.22
C CYS A 297 0.75 -20.41 -46.22
N GLN A 298 0.13 -21.56 -45.99
CA GLN A 298 -1.08 -21.96 -46.70
C GLN A 298 -2.31 -21.40 -45.97
N ARG A 299 -3.00 -20.47 -46.63
CA ARG A 299 -4.36 -20.03 -46.30
C ARG A 299 -5.35 -21.14 -46.63
N PRO A 300 -6.38 -21.37 -45.79
CA PRO A 300 -7.64 -21.91 -46.25
C PRO A 300 -8.65 -20.78 -46.48
N THR A 301 -9.14 -20.73 -47.71
CA THR A 301 -10.29 -19.96 -48.16
C THR A 301 -11.61 -20.55 -47.67
N THR A 302 -12.51 -19.64 -47.28
CA THR A 302 -13.98 -19.69 -47.43
C THR A 302 -14.79 -20.82 -46.80
N ARG A 303 -15.72 -20.45 -45.89
CA ARG A 303 -17.11 -20.92 -45.99
C ARG A 303 -18.12 -19.89 -45.47
N ARG A 304 -19.13 -19.65 -46.31
CA ARG A 304 -20.34 -18.82 -46.13
C ARG A 304 -21.41 -19.54 -45.29
N GLY A 305 -22.32 -18.73 -44.75
CA GLY A 305 -23.65 -19.11 -44.25
C GLY A 305 -23.68 -19.19 -42.72
N SER A 306 -24.57 -18.57 -41.97
CA SER A 306 -25.99 -18.32 -42.24
C SER A 306 -26.52 -17.13 -41.41
N ARG A 307 -27.42 -16.35 -42.03
CA ARG A 307 -28.27 -15.36 -41.37
C ARG A 307 -29.27 -16.08 -40.45
N CYS A 308 -29.46 -15.56 -39.24
CA CYS A 308 -30.69 -15.72 -38.49
C CYS A 308 -31.14 -14.35 -37.99
N SER A 309 -32.15 -13.82 -38.68
CA SER A 309 -33.05 -12.77 -38.23
C SER A 309 -34.15 -13.38 -37.37
N MET A 310 -34.46 -12.80 -36.22
CA MET A 310 -35.75 -12.70 -35.50
C MET A 310 -35.40 -12.04 -34.15
N SER A 311 -36.16 -11.17 -33.50
CA SER A 311 -37.36 -10.41 -33.80
C SER A 311 -37.54 -9.46 -32.61
N SER A 312 -37.92 -8.23 -32.90
CA SER A 312 -38.36 -7.20 -31.95
C SER A 312 -39.49 -7.67 -31.03
N GLY A 313 -39.35 -7.41 -29.73
CA GLY A 313 -40.38 -7.65 -28.72
C GLY A 313 -40.44 -6.53 -27.69
N LEU A 314 -41.20 -5.49 -28.01
CA LEU A 314 -41.70 -4.46 -27.09
C LEU A 314 -42.75 -5.06 -26.13
N ASN A 315 -42.69 -4.72 -24.84
CA ASN A 315 -43.87 -4.53 -23.96
C ASN A 315 -43.40 -3.92 -22.63
N ARG A 316 -43.66 -2.62 -22.40
CA ARG A 316 -44.85 -2.04 -21.74
C ARG A 316 -45.01 -2.44 -20.27
N ARG A 317 -44.73 -1.45 -19.40
CA ARG A 317 -45.22 -1.34 -18.01
C ARG A 317 -46.76 -1.32 -17.97
N PRO A 318 -47.36 -1.65 -16.81
CA PRO A 318 -48.00 -0.55 -16.07
C PRO A 318 -47.75 -0.59 -14.56
N GLN A 319 -47.74 0.61 -13.96
CA GLN A 319 -47.92 0.85 -12.53
C GLN A 319 -49.42 0.79 -12.17
N PRO A 320 -49.73 0.64 -10.88
CA PRO A 320 -50.16 1.80 -10.08
C PRO A 320 -49.14 2.26 -9.03
#